data_AF-A0A0A7LD77-F1
#
_entry.id   AF-A0A0A7LD77-F1
#
_cell.length_a   1.000
_cell.length_b   1.000
_cell.length_c   1.000
_cell.angle_alpha   90.00
_cell.angle_beta   90.00
_cell.angle_gamma   90.00
#
_symmetry.space_group_name_H-M   'P 1'
#
loop_
_entity.id
_entity.type
_entity.pdbx_description
1 polymer ?
#
loop_
_entity_poly.entity_id
_entity_poly.type
_entity_poly.pdbx_seq_one_letter_code
_entity_poly.pdbx_strand_id
1 'polypeptide(L)'
;MTKKILVLPGDGVGPSVVSSAVEILETAARNKTEIIYGDVGQSAFVKTSEYLPSETLDLATEVDAILAGGTIEMPADRTYNNPIRTLKKQLNLYSVVRKFYPLSKNLGVRGVDLLVVTGNTDTLLKSIETETLDGVDYHKFLSAASCKKLFQNTLRLAILRDRKKITCAHRTSAFPALDGLFVECFYKEFAGSSFLLEEMEVDEVAAELTKNPSSMDVIVSTDIYGTVLAGVVAGMVGGSYLTPVGNIGDNIGLFEPMHGPNPRFIRDGEVNPTSAILSGAMALDYLGMSTEAEKIRRAVRDVYAKGTVTRDVGGSSTIYEFTDAVIDTMISNM
;
A
#
# COMPACT_ATOMS: atom_id res chain seq x y z
N MET A 1 9.40 -24.48 5.62
CA MET A 1 8.05 -24.68 5.04
C MET A 1 7.88 -23.65 3.95
N THR A 2 7.27 -24.05 2.84
CA THR A 2 6.88 -23.15 1.74
C THR A 2 5.84 -22.15 2.25
N LYS A 3 5.96 -20.89 1.86
CA LYS A 3 5.02 -19.81 2.23
C LYS A 3 3.87 -19.73 1.23
N LYS A 4 2.64 -19.70 1.70
CA LYS A 4 1.45 -19.62 0.86
C LYS A 4 1.07 -18.17 0.61
N ILE A 5 0.91 -17.79 -0.65
CA ILE A 5 0.46 -16.45 -1.05
C ILE A 5 -0.83 -16.59 -1.85
N LEU A 6 -1.91 -16.01 -1.32
CA LEU A 6 -3.17 -15.87 -2.05
C LEU A 6 -3.05 -14.70 -3.03
N VAL A 7 -3.26 -14.98 -4.30
CA VAL A 7 -3.27 -14.01 -5.39
C VAL A 7 -4.70 -13.73 -5.79
N LEU A 8 -5.08 -12.46 -5.72
CA LEU A 8 -6.40 -11.94 -6.07
C LEU A 8 -6.24 -10.94 -7.23
N PRO A 9 -6.31 -11.38 -8.50
CA PRO A 9 -6.01 -10.52 -9.64
C PRO A 9 -6.90 -9.28 -9.76
N GLY A 10 -8.15 -9.38 -9.31
CA GLY A 10 -9.13 -8.29 -9.37
C GLY A 10 -9.59 -8.00 -10.80
N ASP A 11 -9.84 -6.72 -11.06
CA ASP A 11 -10.49 -6.22 -12.27
C ASP A 11 -9.63 -5.20 -13.02
N GLY A 12 -10.08 -4.82 -14.24
CA GLY A 12 -9.42 -3.80 -15.05
C GLY A 12 -7.99 -4.19 -15.41
N VAL A 13 -7.01 -3.34 -15.06
CA VAL A 13 -5.58 -3.66 -15.27
C VAL A 13 -5.00 -4.63 -14.25
N GLY A 14 -5.75 -4.96 -13.19
CA GLY A 14 -5.34 -5.84 -12.10
C GLY A 14 -4.73 -7.16 -12.58
N PRO A 15 -5.43 -7.95 -13.42
CA PRO A 15 -4.90 -9.20 -13.96
C PRO A 15 -3.53 -9.08 -14.62
N SER A 16 -3.31 -8.04 -15.45
CA SER A 16 -2.04 -7.84 -16.16
C SER A 16 -0.89 -7.50 -15.21
N VAL A 17 -1.09 -6.55 -14.29
CA VAL A 17 -0.03 -6.13 -13.35
C VAL A 17 0.25 -7.17 -12.28
N VAL A 18 -0.78 -7.87 -11.80
CA VAL A 18 -0.63 -8.95 -10.82
C VAL A 18 0.06 -10.15 -11.45
N SER A 19 -0.26 -10.51 -12.70
CA SER A 19 0.45 -11.56 -13.43
C SER A 19 1.95 -11.27 -13.52
N SER A 20 2.31 -10.04 -13.92
CA SER A 20 3.73 -9.63 -13.95
C SER A 20 4.39 -9.70 -12.56
N ALA A 21 3.67 -9.33 -11.50
CA ALA A 21 4.20 -9.39 -10.14
C ALA A 21 4.43 -10.84 -9.69
N VAL A 22 3.52 -11.75 -10.02
CA VAL A 22 3.65 -13.18 -9.70
C VAL A 22 4.83 -13.80 -10.43
N GLU A 23 5.01 -13.53 -11.72
CA GLU A 23 6.13 -14.08 -12.50
C GLU A 23 7.50 -13.69 -11.92
N ILE A 24 7.65 -12.41 -11.56
CA ILE A 24 8.87 -11.89 -10.92
C ILE A 24 9.04 -12.48 -9.51
N LEU A 25 7.95 -12.59 -8.74
CA LEU A 25 7.98 -13.16 -7.39
C LEU A 25 8.39 -14.63 -7.42
N GLU A 26 7.80 -15.45 -8.28
CA GLU A 26 8.14 -16.87 -8.45
C GLU A 26 9.59 -17.05 -8.94
N THR A 27 10.08 -16.14 -9.77
CA THR A 27 11.49 -16.13 -10.19
C THR A 27 12.41 -15.83 -9.00
N ALA A 28 12.09 -14.81 -8.19
CA ALA A 28 12.92 -14.43 -7.03
C ALA A 28 12.89 -15.48 -5.91
N ALA A 29 11.72 -16.08 -5.67
CA ALA A 29 11.41 -16.94 -4.54
C ALA A 29 11.16 -18.40 -4.97
N ARG A 30 11.80 -18.84 -6.06
CA ARG A 30 11.62 -20.19 -6.64
C ARG A 30 11.72 -21.28 -5.56
N ASN A 31 10.71 -22.16 -5.52
CA ASN A 31 10.55 -23.26 -4.57
C ASN A 31 10.43 -22.85 -3.08
N LYS A 32 10.20 -21.56 -2.79
CA LYS A 32 9.99 -21.04 -1.43
C LYS A 32 8.56 -20.56 -1.19
N THR A 33 7.82 -20.26 -2.26
CA THR A 33 6.42 -19.82 -2.22
C THR A 33 5.51 -20.79 -2.98
N GLU A 34 4.26 -20.89 -2.51
CA GLU A 34 3.14 -21.57 -3.16
C GLU A 34 2.10 -20.50 -3.50
N ILE A 35 1.76 -20.38 -4.78
CA ILE A 35 0.78 -19.41 -5.27
C ILE A 35 -0.59 -20.08 -5.32
N ILE A 36 -1.57 -19.47 -4.66
CA ILE A 36 -2.96 -19.91 -4.62
C ILE A 36 -3.80 -18.79 -5.22
N TYR A 37 -4.74 -19.09 -6.11
CA TYR A 37 -5.59 -18.07 -6.72
C TYR A 37 -6.98 -18.05 -6.08
N GLY A 38 -7.51 -16.85 -5.87
CA GLY A 38 -8.90 -16.61 -5.49
C GLY A 38 -9.58 -15.61 -6.42
N ASP A 39 -10.90 -15.67 -6.46
CA ASP A 39 -11.72 -14.79 -7.29
C ASP A 39 -12.15 -13.54 -6.48
N VAL A 40 -12.00 -12.36 -7.04
CA VAL A 40 -12.47 -11.11 -6.41
C VAL A 40 -12.94 -10.09 -7.45
N GLY A 41 -13.91 -9.25 -7.09
CA GLY A 41 -14.36 -8.14 -7.92
C GLY A 41 -15.44 -8.52 -8.94
N GLN A 42 -15.55 -7.72 -10.00
CA GLN A 42 -16.50 -7.95 -11.09
C GLN A 42 -16.26 -9.31 -11.76
N SER A 43 -15.00 -9.69 -11.94
CA SER A 43 -14.63 -10.98 -12.52
C SER A 43 -15.16 -12.17 -11.70
N ALA A 44 -15.14 -12.05 -10.37
CA ALA A 44 -15.77 -13.03 -9.47
C ALA A 44 -17.28 -13.03 -9.63
N PHE A 45 -17.92 -11.85 -9.61
CA PHE A 45 -19.37 -11.73 -9.71
C PHE A 45 -19.94 -12.38 -10.98
N VAL A 46 -19.24 -12.26 -12.12
CA VAL A 46 -19.65 -12.94 -13.36
C VAL A 46 -19.64 -14.47 -13.24
N LYS A 47 -18.73 -15.03 -12.43
CA LYS A 47 -18.57 -16.48 -12.24
C LYS A 47 -19.48 -17.04 -11.15
N THR A 48 -19.64 -16.31 -10.04
CA THR A 48 -20.21 -16.82 -8.79
C THR A 48 -21.47 -16.07 -8.34
N SER A 49 -21.81 -14.96 -8.98
CA SER A 49 -22.81 -13.97 -8.49
C SER A 49 -22.43 -13.30 -7.16
N GLU A 50 -21.16 -13.39 -6.74
CA GLU A 50 -20.63 -12.73 -5.54
C GLU A 50 -19.35 -11.96 -5.87
N TYR A 51 -19.26 -10.69 -5.45
CA TYR A 51 -18.03 -9.88 -5.62
C TYR A 51 -16.87 -10.36 -4.73
N LEU A 52 -17.18 -11.05 -3.64
CA LEU A 52 -16.22 -11.71 -2.75
C LEU A 52 -16.80 -13.08 -2.37
N PRO A 53 -16.46 -14.14 -3.12
CA PRO A 53 -16.92 -15.49 -2.82
C PRO A 53 -16.47 -15.97 -1.43
N SER A 54 -17.32 -16.72 -0.73
CA SER A 54 -16.98 -17.35 0.55
C SER A 54 -15.69 -18.17 0.50
N GLU A 55 -15.46 -18.92 -0.57
CA GLU A 55 -14.22 -19.68 -0.81
C GLU A 55 -12.97 -18.79 -0.76
N THR A 56 -13.05 -17.55 -1.28
CA THR A 56 -11.91 -16.62 -1.25
C THR A 56 -11.65 -16.10 0.17
N LEU A 57 -12.70 -15.92 0.98
CA LEU A 57 -12.55 -15.59 2.40
C LEU A 57 -11.92 -16.74 3.18
N ASP A 58 -12.35 -17.98 2.92
CA ASP A 58 -11.79 -19.16 3.58
C ASP A 58 -10.30 -19.30 3.25
N LEU A 59 -9.94 -19.21 1.96
CA LEU A 59 -8.54 -19.21 1.52
C LEU A 59 -7.72 -18.12 2.19
N ALA A 60 -8.27 -16.91 2.35
CA ALA A 60 -7.57 -15.79 2.98
C ALA A 60 -7.22 -16.06 4.46
N THR A 61 -7.87 -17.01 5.12
CA THR A 61 -7.54 -17.41 6.50
C THR A 61 -6.48 -18.52 6.59
N GLU A 62 -6.17 -19.17 5.47
CA GLU A 62 -5.26 -20.34 5.40
C GLU A 62 -3.89 -20.04 4.77
N VAL A 63 -3.66 -18.79 4.35
CA VAL A 63 -2.42 -18.33 3.71
C VAL A 63 -1.57 -17.46 4.61
N ASP A 64 -0.29 -17.30 4.26
CA ASP A 64 0.64 -16.45 5.01
C ASP A 64 0.59 -14.97 4.57
N ALA A 65 0.18 -14.69 3.33
CA ALA A 65 0.05 -13.33 2.78
C ALA A 65 -0.92 -13.29 1.60
N ILE A 66 -1.38 -12.08 1.26
CA ILE A 66 -2.27 -11.83 0.12
C ILE A 66 -1.62 -10.81 -0.82
N LEU A 67 -1.58 -11.10 -2.12
CA LEU A 67 -1.22 -10.15 -3.18
C LEU A 67 -2.48 -9.86 -4.01
N ALA A 68 -2.95 -8.63 -3.98
CA ALA A 68 -4.21 -8.24 -4.61
C ALA A 68 -4.01 -7.17 -5.70
N GLY A 69 -4.83 -7.24 -6.75
CA GLY A 69 -5.09 -6.15 -7.67
C GLY A 69 -6.30 -5.31 -7.23
N GLY A 70 -6.60 -4.25 -7.99
CA GLY A 70 -7.76 -3.40 -7.72
C GLY A 70 -9.08 -4.02 -8.19
N THR A 71 -10.21 -3.61 -7.61
CA THR A 71 -11.56 -4.03 -8.02
C THR A 71 -12.42 -2.85 -8.45
N ILE A 72 -13.20 -3.02 -9.52
CA ILE A 72 -13.97 -1.92 -10.09
C ILE A 72 -15.18 -1.64 -9.21
N GLU A 73 -15.34 -0.39 -8.79
CA GLU A 73 -16.51 0.07 -8.02
C GLU A 73 -17.80 -0.02 -8.86
N MET A 74 -18.87 -0.59 -8.28
CA MET A 74 -20.17 -0.76 -8.91
C MET A 74 -21.26 0.07 -8.20
N PRO A 75 -21.20 1.42 -8.24
CA PRO A 75 -22.12 2.27 -7.49
C PRO A 75 -23.58 2.16 -7.93
N ALA A 76 -23.84 1.63 -9.15
CA ALA A 76 -25.19 1.38 -9.64
C ALA A 76 -25.83 0.11 -9.04
N ASP A 77 -25.02 -0.80 -8.51
CA ASP A 77 -25.49 -2.02 -7.86
C ASP A 77 -25.66 -1.79 -6.35
N ARG A 78 -26.90 -1.87 -5.86
CA ARG A 78 -27.22 -1.67 -4.44
C ARG A 78 -26.71 -2.78 -3.53
N THR A 79 -26.35 -3.94 -4.09
CA THR A 79 -25.81 -5.09 -3.35
C THR A 79 -24.28 -5.05 -3.26
N TYR A 80 -23.65 -4.20 -4.06
CA TYR A 80 -22.20 -4.11 -4.13
C TYR A 80 -21.62 -3.54 -2.83
N ASN A 81 -20.66 -4.30 -2.28
CA ASN A 81 -19.74 -3.84 -1.27
C ASN A 81 -18.34 -4.04 -1.83
N ASN A 82 -17.44 -3.07 -1.65
CA ASN A 82 -16.07 -3.21 -2.15
C ASN A 82 -15.41 -4.44 -1.50
N PRO A 83 -15.04 -5.46 -2.30
CA PRO A 83 -14.60 -6.74 -1.76
C PRO A 83 -13.23 -6.67 -1.08
N ILE A 84 -12.31 -5.83 -1.57
CA ILE A 84 -11.00 -5.61 -0.95
C ILE A 84 -11.15 -4.90 0.40
N ARG A 85 -12.04 -3.91 0.49
CA ARG A 85 -12.37 -3.24 1.76
C ARG A 85 -13.01 -4.20 2.76
N THR A 86 -13.95 -5.03 2.29
CA THR A 86 -14.55 -6.09 3.12
C THR A 86 -13.48 -7.07 3.61
N LEU A 87 -12.55 -7.51 2.75
CA LEU A 87 -11.45 -8.42 3.12
C LEU A 87 -10.52 -7.79 4.17
N LYS A 88 -10.11 -6.53 3.98
CA LYS A 88 -9.32 -5.77 4.97
C LYS A 88 -10.00 -5.70 6.33
N LYS A 89 -11.32 -5.50 6.34
CA LYS A 89 -12.13 -5.45 7.56
C LYS A 89 -12.19 -6.82 8.26
N GLN A 90 -12.51 -7.88 7.52
CA GLN A 90 -12.62 -9.25 8.06
C GLN A 90 -11.30 -9.74 8.64
N LEU A 91 -10.18 -9.41 7.98
CA LEU A 91 -8.83 -9.76 8.43
C LEU A 91 -8.23 -8.78 9.46
N ASN A 92 -8.99 -7.75 9.86
CA ASN A 92 -8.55 -6.71 10.78
C ASN A 92 -7.19 -6.09 10.37
N LEU A 93 -7.03 -5.74 9.10
CA LEU A 93 -5.82 -5.11 8.54
C LEU A 93 -5.74 -3.63 8.92
N TYR A 94 -5.25 -3.36 10.13
CA TYR A 94 -5.38 -2.08 10.78
C TYR A 94 -4.39 -0.99 10.34
N SER A 95 -3.25 -1.34 9.78
CA SER A 95 -2.21 -0.38 9.41
C SER A 95 -1.94 -0.41 7.92
N VAL A 96 -1.90 0.74 7.27
CA VAL A 96 -1.51 0.86 5.86
C VAL A 96 -0.12 1.48 5.79
N VAL A 97 0.80 0.78 5.14
CA VAL A 97 2.23 1.08 5.12
C VAL A 97 2.66 1.35 3.70
N ARG A 98 3.30 2.51 3.48
CA ARG A 98 3.81 2.93 2.17
C ARG A 98 5.20 3.51 2.33
N LYS A 99 6.19 2.94 1.62
CA LYS A 99 7.56 3.49 1.57
C LYS A 99 7.72 4.23 0.25
N PHE A 100 8.25 5.45 0.32
CA PHE A 100 8.46 6.31 -0.84
C PHE A 100 9.94 6.59 -1.02
N TYR A 101 10.46 6.29 -2.21
CA TYR A 101 11.79 6.70 -2.66
C TYR A 101 11.85 6.67 -4.19
N PRO A 102 12.62 7.55 -4.83
CA PRO A 102 12.88 7.48 -6.26
C PRO A 102 13.52 6.15 -6.69
N LEU A 103 12.99 5.51 -7.73
CA LEU A 103 13.56 4.26 -8.28
C LEU A 103 14.82 4.48 -9.10
N SER A 104 15.07 5.70 -9.58
CA SER A 104 16.32 6.10 -10.22
C SER A 104 16.63 7.58 -9.96
N LYS A 105 17.87 8.01 -10.25
CA LYS A 105 18.32 9.40 -10.07
C LYS A 105 17.63 10.41 -11.00
N ASN A 106 16.96 9.92 -12.04
CA ASN A 106 16.30 10.72 -13.07
C ASN A 106 14.78 10.79 -12.90
N LEU A 107 14.26 10.20 -11.82
CA LEU A 107 12.83 10.12 -11.55
C LEU A 107 12.50 10.81 -10.23
N GLY A 108 11.45 11.63 -10.23
CA GLY A 108 10.94 12.26 -9.02
C GLY A 108 11.89 13.27 -8.35
N VAL A 109 11.55 13.64 -7.12
CA VAL A 109 12.26 14.61 -6.29
C VAL A 109 13.39 13.90 -5.54
N ARG A 110 14.60 14.46 -5.62
CA ARG A 110 15.77 13.94 -4.89
C ARG A 110 15.60 14.13 -3.39
N GLY A 111 16.11 13.18 -2.61
CA GLY A 111 16.11 13.24 -1.14
C GLY A 111 14.84 12.71 -0.47
N VAL A 112 13.82 12.32 -1.23
CA VAL A 112 12.65 11.61 -0.68
C VAL A 112 13.06 10.18 -0.33
N ASP A 113 13.10 9.84 0.95
CA ASP A 113 13.12 8.46 1.46
C ASP A 113 12.37 8.40 2.79
N LEU A 114 11.05 8.24 2.73
CA LEU A 114 10.20 8.29 3.91
C LEU A 114 9.17 7.16 3.94
N LEU A 115 8.68 6.88 5.14
CA LEU A 115 7.61 5.93 5.40
C LEU A 115 6.35 6.70 5.79
N VAL A 116 5.22 6.42 5.13
CA VAL A 116 3.90 6.87 5.60
C VAL A 116 3.16 5.67 6.15
N VAL A 117 2.77 5.75 7.43
CA VAL A 117 2.00 4.74 8.13
C VAL A 117 0.65 5.34 8.54
N THR A 118 -0.44 4.80 8.01
CA THR A 118 -1.78 5.30 8.28
C THR A 118 -2.63 4.23 8.97
N GLY A 119 -3.58 4.66 9.79
CA GLY A 119 -4.63 3.74 10.23
C GLY A 119 -5.57 3.43 9.08
N ASN A 120 -6.00 2.19 8.92
CA ASN A 120 -6.97 1.81 7.88
C ASN A 120 -8.40 2.18 8.33
N THR A 121 -9.15 2.91 7.49
CA THR A 121 -10.55 3.31 7.77
C THR A 121 -11.54 2.15 7.78
N ASP A 122 -11.20 1.01 7.17
CA ASP A 122 -12.11 -0.13 7.19
C ASP A 122 -12.05 -0.90 8.53
N THR A 123 -11.10 -0.57 9.41
CA THR A 123 -10.83 -1.29 10.67
C THR A 123 -10.62 -0.38 11.90
N LEU A 124 -9.73 0.63 11.82
CA LEU A 124 -9.27 1.40 12.99
C LEU A 124 -10.11 2.62 13.29
N LEU A 125 -10.66 3.23 12.26
CA LEU A 125 -11.48 4.44 12.31
C LEU A 125 -12.87 4.07 11.84
N LYS A 126 -13.91 4.58 12.50
CA LYS A 126 -15.27 4.44 11.98
C LYS A 126 -15.73 5.80 11.48
N SER A 127 -16.00 5.86 10.19
CA SER A 127 -16.57 7.01 9.53
C SER A 127 -17.97 6.65 9.04
N ILE A 128 -18.99 7.39 9.45
CA ILE A 128 -20.37 7.15 9.06
C ILE A 128 -20.93 8.45 8.51
N GLU A 129 -21.45 8.38 7.29
CA GLU A 129 -22.26 9.44 6.71
C GLU A 129 -23.74 9.10 6.92
N THR A 130 -24.52 10.09 7.35
CA THR A 130 -25.97 9.97 7.53
C THR A 130 -26.65 11.07 6.73
N GLU A 131 -27.40 10.69 5.70
CA GLU A 131 -28.24 11.61 4.95
C GLU A 131 -29.47 11.99 5.78
N THR A 132 -29.74 13.29 5.86
CA THR A 132 -30.91 13.90 6.48
C THR A 132 -31.67 14.70 5.43
N LEU A 133 -32.82 15.28 5.80
CA LEU A 133 -33.57 16.16 4.88
C LEU A 133 -32.78 17.43 4.50
N ASP A 134 -31.94 17.92 5.41
CA ASP A 134 -31.29 19.23 5.30
C ASP A 134 -29.79 19.14 4.97
N GLY A 135 -29.23 17.93 4.86
CA GLY A 135 -27.81 17.73 4.58
C GLY A 135 -27.29 16.34 4.96
N VAL A 136 -25.97 16.22 5.04
CA VAL A 136 -25.28 14.97 5.38
C VAL A 136 -24.42 15.19 6.61
N ASP A 137 -24.65 14.41 7.66
CA ASP A 137 -23.82 14.39 8.86
C ASP A 137 -22.65 13.43 8.68
N TYR A 138 -21.47 13.83 9.18
CA TYR A 138 -20.27 12.98 9.18
C TYR A 138 -19.82 12.69 10.62
N HIS A 139 -19.93 11.43 11.04
CA HIS A 139 -19.44 10.97 12.33
C HIS A 139 -18.07 10.29 12.17
N LYS A 140 -17.04 10.88 12.77
CA LYS A 140 -15.68 10.30 12.87
C LYS A 140 -15.46 9.75 14.28
N PHE A 141 -15.10 8.48 14.38
CA PHE A 141 -14.76 7.83 15.65
C PHE A 141 -13.34 7.26 15.61
N LEU A 142 -12.59 7.50 16.70
CA LEU A 142 -11.25 7.00 16.94
C LEU A 142 -11.20 6.42 18.35
N SER A 143 -10.52 5.28 18.52
CA SER A 143 -10.29 4.66 19.83
C SER A 143 -8.81 4.66 20.20
N ALA A 144 -8.50 4.82 21.49
CA ALA A 144 -7.11 4.72 21.98
C ALA A 144 -6.49 3.34 21.71
N ALA A 145 -7.31 2.27 21.73
CA ALA A 145 -6.85 0.92 21.39
C ALA A 145 -6.44 0.80 19.92
N SER A 146 -7.19 1.46 19.02
CA SER A 146 -6.85 1.56 17.59
C SER A 146 -5.52 2.29 17.39
N CYS A 147 -5.34 3.44 18.05
CA CYS A 147 -4.09 4.21 18.02
C CYS A 147 -2.90 3.35 18.46
N LYS A 148 -3.06 2.63 19.57
CA LYS A 148 -2.01 1.76 20.11
C LYS A 148 -1.54 0.73 19.08
N LYS A 149 -2.45 0.00 18.43
CA LYS A 149 -2.08 -0.98 17.38
C LYS A 149 -1.30 -0.33 16.23
N LEU A 150 -1.78 0.82 15.75
CA LEU A 150 -1.09 1.57 14.70
C LEU A 150 0.33 1.96 15.13
N PHE A 151 0.48 2.58 16.29
CA PHE A 151 1.76 3.08 16.79
C PHE A 151 2.75 1.95 17.10
N GLN A 152 2.29 0.81 17.60
CA GLN A 152 3.14 -0.37 17.79
C GLN A 152 3.70 -0.90 16.46
N ASN A 153 2.86 -0.94 15.41
CA ASN A 153 3.34 -1.32 14.08
C ASN A 153 4.31 -0.25 13.52
N THR A 154 4.01 1.04 13.69
CA THR A 154 4.91 2.13 13.29
C THR A 154 6.26 2.02 13.99
N LEU A 155 6.29 1.79 15.31
CA LEU A 155 7.52 1.61 16.09
C LEU A 155 8.34 0.43 15.56
N ARG A 156 7.69 -0.72 15.35
CA ARG A 156 8.33 -1.92 14.79
C ARG A 156 8.95 -1.64 13.42
N LEU A 157 8.21 -0.98 12.52
CA LEU A 157 8.69 -0.65 11.18
C LEU A 157 9.84 0.36 11.22
N ALA A 158 9.75 1.37 12.08
CA ALA A 158 10.79 2.38 12.25
C ALA A 158 12.10 1.74 12.74
N ILE A 159 12.04 0.81 13.69
CA ILE A 159 13.21 0.04 14.17
C ILE A 159 13.79 -0.83 13.05
N LEU A 160 12.96 -1.65 12.40
CA LEU A 160 13.41 -2.59 11.36
C LEU A 160 14.02 -1.90 10.13
N ARG A 161 13.66 -0.64 9.89
CA ARG A 161 14.14 0.15 8.75
C ARG A 161 15.18 1.19 9.14
N ASP A 162 15.72 1.11 10.36
CA ASP A 162 16.73 2.02 10.93
C ASP A 162 16.36 3.51 10.81
N ARG A 163 15.09 3.82 11.01
CA ARG A 163 14.56 5.19 11.00
C ARG A 163 14.97 5.93 12.28
N LYS A 164 14.90 7.25 12.26
CA LYS A 164 15.37 8.14 13.34
C LYS A 164 14.33 9.13 13.82
N LYS A 165 13.38 9.54 12.97
CA LYS A 165 12.34 10.52 13.32
C LYS A 165 10.95 10.02 12.99
N ILE A 166 9.98 10.29 13.87
CA ILE A 166 8.56 10.01 13.67
C ILE A 166 7.76 11.30 13.88
N THR A 167 7.05 11.71 12.84
CA THR A 167 6.19 12.89 12.78
C THR A 167 4.73 12.43 12.86
N CYS A 168 4.00 12.86 13.89
CA CYS A 168 2.56 12.65 14.04
C CYS A 168 1.79 13.74 13.27
N ALA A 169 1.20 13.39 12.14
CA ALA A 169 0.43 14.33 11.32
C ALA A 169 -1.05 14.33 11.73
N HIS A 170 -1.60 15.50 12.09
CA HIS A 170 -2.95 15.64 12.64
C HIS A 170 -3.69 16.91 12.15
N ARG A 171 -4.94 17.11 12.58
CA ARG A 171 -5.70 18.35 12.38
C ARG A 171 -6.40 18.78 13.68
N THR A 172 -5.64 18.98 14.76
CA THR A 172 -6.20 19.35 16.07
C THR A 172 -6.85 20.74 16.03
N SER A 173 -6.40 21.60 15.11
CA SER A 173 -7.06 22.88 14.81
C SER A 173 -8.53 22.74 14.41
N ALA A 174 -8.90 21.68 13.68
CA ALA A 174 -10.27 21.40 13.25
C ALA A 174 -10.99 20.38 14.15
N PHE A 175 -10.26 19.40 14.68
CA PHE A 175 -10.80 18.33 15.54
C PHE A 175 -10.05 18.23 16.88
N PRO A 176 -10.20 19.22 17.80
CA PRO A 176 -9.39 19.30 19.01
C PRO A 176 -9.46 18.05 19.90
N ALA A 177 -10.66 17.47 20.06
CA ALA A 177 -10.84 16.30 20.91
C ALA A 177 -10.35 15.00 20.23
N LEU A 178 -10.75 14.77 18.98
CA LEU A 178 -10.49 13.51 18.29
C LEU A 178 -9.02 13.38 17.88
N ASP A 179 -8.48 14.39 17.21
CA ASP A 179 -7.08 14.36 16.80
C ASP A 179 -6.16 14.67 18.01
N GLY A 180 -6.66 15.36 19.04
CA GLY A 180 -5.94 15.53 20.31
C GLY A 180 -5.75 14.20 21.05
N LEU A 181 -6.76 13.31 21.04
CA LEU A 181 -6.62 11.95 21.55
C LEU A 181 -5.57 11.15 20.77
N PHE A 182 -5.50 11.32 19.44
CA PHE A 182 -4.50 10.66 18.60
C PHE A 182 -3.07 11.07 18.99
N VAL A 183 -2.86 12.37 19.17
CA VAL A 183 -1.60 12.98 19.64
C VAL A 183 -1.22 12.49 21.05
N GLU A 184 -2.17 12.48 21.99
CA GLU A 184 -1.91 11.98 23.35
C GLU A 184 -1.46 10.51 23.31
N CYS A 185 -2.16 9.68 22.53
CA CYS A 185 -1.80 8.28 22.35
C CYS A 185 -0.41 8.13 21.68
N PHE A 186 -0.04 9.03 20.77
CA PHE A 186 1.26 9.03 20.11
C PHE A 186 2.38 9.20 21.13
N TYR A 187 2.37 10.30 21.90
CA TYR A 187 3.42 10.51 22.90
C TYR A 187 3.45 9.43 23.97
N LYS A 188 2.28 8.90 24.35
CA LYS A 188 2.18 7.82 25.32
C LYS A 188 2.83 6.52 24.81
N GLU A 189 2.56 6.10 23.58
CA GLU A 189 3.07 4.83 23.05
C GLU A 189 4.55 4.91 22.67
N PHE A 190 5.01 6.09 22.21
CA PHE A 190 6.42 6.31 21.88
C PHE A 190 7.28 6.79 23.07
N ALA A 191 6.69 6.88 24.27
CA ALA A 191 7.40 7.27 25.48
C ALA A 191 8.61 6.36 25.74
N GLY A 192 9.79 6.98 25.92
CA GLY A 192 11.04 6.25 26.17
C GLY A 192 11.66 5.60 24.93
N SER A 193 11.09 5.79 23.75
CA SER A 193 11.75 5.40 22.50
C SER A 193 12.92 6.35 22.17
N SER A 194 13.89 5.89 21.38
CA SER A 194 15.05 6.69 20.96
C SER A 194 14.80 7.56 19.74
N PHE A 195 13.57 7.57 19.20
CA PHE A 195 13.22 8.34 18.02
C PHE A 195 13.08 9.82 18.39
N LEU A 196 13.44 10.70 17.46
CA LEU A 196 13.00 12.08 17.51
C LEU A 196 11.50 12.11 17.21
N LEU A 197 10.70 12.59 18.16
CA LEU A 197 9.25 12.66 18.05
C LEU A 197 8.83 14.11 17.85
N GLU A 198 7.95 14.34 16.88
CA GLU A 198 7.30 15.63 16.69
C GLU A 198 5.85 15.44 16.26
N GLU A 199 5.05 16.49 16.38
CA GLU A 199 3.70 16.57 15.84
C GLU A 199 3.60 17.79 14.93
N MET A 200 2.76 17.68 13.90
CA MET A 200 2.56 18.75 12.93
C MET A 200 1.12 18.72 12.41
N GLU A 201 0.58 19.90 12.12
CA GLU A 201 -0.66 19.99 11.37
C GLU A 201 -0.47 19.45 9.94
N VAL A 202 -1.48 18.76 9.40
CA VAL A 202 -1.37 18.06 8.09
C VAL A 202 -0.99 18.99 6.93
N ASP A 203 -1.44 20.25 6.96
CA ASP A 203 -1.07 21.26 5.97
C ASP A 203 0.40 21.71 6.11
N GLU A 204 0.91 21.79 7.34
CA GLU A 204 2.34 22.04 7.59
C GLU A 204 3.21 20.87 7.10
N VAL A 205 2.76 19.62 7.32
CA VAL A 205 3.46 18.43 6.79
C VAL A 205 3.50 18.48 5.26
N ALA A 206 2.38 18.81 4.61
CA ALA A 206 2.33 18.95 3.17
C ALA A 206 3.27 20.07 2.67
N ALA A 207 3.30 21.22 3.35
CA ALA A 207 4.21 22.31 3.02
C ALA A 207 5.68 21.90 3.18
N GLU A 208 6.04 21.24 4.27
CA GLU A 208 7.41 20.80 4.54
C GLU A 208 7.87 19.72 3.54
N LEU A 209 6.99 18.79 3.16
CA LEU A 209 7.27 17.82 2.09
C LEU A 209 7.65 18.51 0.78
N THR A 210 6.96 19.60 0.40
CA THR A 210 7.29 20.34 -0.82
C THR A 210 8.56 21.18 -0.71
N LYS A 211 8.88 21.67 0.49
CA LYS A 211 10.00 22.58 0.73
C LYS A 211 11.31 21.84 0.98
N ASN A 212 11.28 20.80 1.81
CA ASN A 212 12.44 20.05 2.25
C ASN A 212 12.06 18.61 2.62
N PRO A 213 11.75 17.74 1.62
CA PRO A 213 11.28 16.38 1.89
C PRO A 213 12.26 15.53 2.70
N SER A 214 13.55 15.81 2.62
CA SER A 214 14.60 15.12 3.37
C SER A 214 14.51 15.34 4.88
N SER A 215 13.71 16.32 5.34
CA SER A 215 13.43 16.49 6.77
C SER A 215 12.44 15.47 7.30
N MET A 216 11.67 14.79 6.43
CA MET A 216 10.67 13.79 6.82
C MET A 216 11.26 12.38 6.74
N ASP A 217 10.95 11.55 7.74
CA ASP A 217 11.49 10.18 7.83
C ASP A 217 10.37 9.15 8.00
N VAL A 218 9.61 9.21 9.10
CA VAL A 218 8.36 8.46 9.27
C VAL A 218 7.24 9.44 9.56
N ILE A 219 6.16 9.38 8.76
CA ILE A 219 4.92 10.10 9.01
C ILE A 219 3.89 9.09 9.49
N VAL A 220 3.30 9.31 10.67
CA VAL A 220 2.16 8.53 11.16
C VAL A 220 0.93 9.42 11.25
N SER A 221 -0.20 8.92 10.75
CA SER A 221 -1.44 9.71 10.73
C SER A 221 -2.71 8.86 10.76
N THR A 222 -3.84 9.51 11.01
CA THR A 222 -5.15 8.92 10.74
C THR A 222 -5.39 8.84 9.22
N ASP A 223 -6.35 8.02 8.79
CA ASP A 223 -6.40 7.57 7.39
C ASP A 223 -6.53 8.68 6.35
N ILE A 224 -7.54 9.57 6.47
CA ILE A 224 -7.85 10.54 5.42
C ILE A 224 -6.65 11.45 5.15
N TYR A 225 -6.04 11.98 6.20
CA TYR A 225 -4.88 12.86 6.09
C TYR A 225 -3.66 12.12 5.55
N GLY A 226 -3.37 10.95 6.12
CA GLY A 226 -2.24 10.14 5.72
C GLY A 226 -2.36 9.65 4.27
N THR A 227 -3.56 9.33 3.80
CA THR A 227 -3.82 8.94 2.41
C THR A 227 -3.63 10.12 1.45
N VAL A 228 -4.06 11.33 1.83
CA VAL A 228 -3.77 12.55 1.05
C VAL A 228 -2.26 12.81 0.98
N LEU A 229 -1.56 12.78 2.12
CA LEU A 229 -0.10 12.94 2.17
C LEU A 229 0.62 11.87 1.35
N ALA A 230 0.19 10.60 1.44
CA ALA A 230 0.72 9.52 0.63
C ALA A 230 0.54 9.79 -0.87
N GLY A 231 -0.57 10.38 -1.30
CA GLY A 231 -0.80 10.81 -2.69
C GLY A 231 0.18 11.88 -3.14
N VAL A 232 0.45 12.88 -2.29
CA VAL A 232 1.46 13.93 -2.54
C VAL A 232 2.83 13.29 -2.73
N VAL A 233 3.27 12.46 -1.78
CA VAL A 233 4.60 11.84 -1.83
C VAL A 233 4.72 10.85 -2.99
N ALA A 234 3.65 10.12 -3.35
CA ALA A 234 3.61 9.28 -4.54
C ALA A 234 3.94 10.09 -5.80
N GLY A 235 3.28 11.25 -5.97
CA GLY A 235 3.57 12.17 -7.08
C GLY A 235 5.02 12.64 -7.10
N MET A 236 5.61 12.89 -5.92
CA MET A 236 7.00 13.30 -5.80
C MET A 236 7.99 12.20 -6.21
N VAL A 237 7.66 10.91 -6.11
CA VAL A 237 8.59 9.81 -6.45
C VAL A 237 8.31 9.16 -7.81
N GLY A 238 7.40 9.74 -8.62
CA GLY A 238 7.11 9.28 -9.98
C GLY A 238 5.69 8.72 -10.18
N GLY A 239 4.86 8.68 -9.14
CA GLY A 239 3.43 8.40 -9.22
C GLY A 239 2.99 7.15 -8.45
N SER A 240 1.67 6.96 -8.37
CA SER A 240 1.04 5.83 -7.68
C SER A 240 1.34 4.48 -8.34
N TYR A 241 1.61 4.45 -9.64
CA TYR A 241 2.03 3.24 -10.38
C TYR A 241 3.39 2.67 -9.96
N LEU A 242 4.12 3.37 -9.10
CA LEU A 242 5.42 2.97 -8.58
C LEU A 242 5.39 2.67 -7.09
N THR A 243 4.26 2.96 -6.42
CA THR A 243 4.17 2.93 -4.96
C THR A 243 3.44 1.67 -4.53
N PRO A 244 4.10 0.70 -3.89
CA PRO A 244 3.43 -0.45 -3.31
C PRO A 244 2.73 -0.09 -1.99
N VAL A 245 1.68 -0.84 -1.63
CA VAL A 245 0.92 -0.65 -0.39
C VAL A 245 0.89 -1.96 0.39
N GLY A 246 1.19 -1.91 1.68
CA GLY A 246 1.00 -3.04 2.60
C GLY A 246 -0.08 -2.74 3.65
N ASN A 247 -1.17 -3.50 3.65
CA ASN A 247 -2.21 -3.46 4.67
C ASN A 247 -1.92 -4.56 5.68
N ILE A 248 -1.60 -4.18 6.92
CA ILE A 248 -1.00 -5.06 7.93
C ILE A 248 -1.98 -5.25 9.08
N GLY A 249 -2.29 -6.51 9.39
CA GLY A 249 -3.01 -6.94 10.58
C GLY A 249 -2.09 -7.65 11.57
N ASP A 250 -2.68 -8.33 12.55
CA ASP A 250 -1.93 -9.02 13.61
C ASP A 250 -1.20 -10.27 13.06
N ASN A 251 -1.85 -11.03 12.16
CA ASN A 251 -1.35 -12.34 11.68
C ASN A 251 -1.24 -12.46 10.16
N ILE A 252 -1.72 -11.47 9.40
CA ILE A 252 -1.72 -11.50 7.93
C ILE A 252 -1.50 -10.10 7.36
N GLY A 253 -0.95 -10.06 6.15
CA GLY A 253 -0.78 -8.84 5.35
C GLY A 253 -1.40 -8.99 3.97
N LEU A 254 -2.03 -7.91 3.49
CA LEU A 254 -2.51 -7.77 2.11
C LEU A 254 -1.71 -6.68 1.41
N PHE A 255 -1.07 -7.05 0.32
CA PHE A 255 -0.19 -6.20 -0.48
C PHE A 255 -0.83 -5.93 -1.83
N GLU A 256 -0.89 -4.67 -2.21
CA GLU A 256 -1.61 -4.24 -3.42
C GLU A 256 -0.97 -2.99 -4.02
N PRO A 257 -1.15 -2.75 -5.32
CA PRO A 257 -0.69 -1.51 -5.90
C PRO A 257 -1.50 -0.31 -5.37
N MET A 258 -0.87 0.87 -5.32
CA MET A 258 -1.56 2.10 -4.88
C MET A 258 -2.59 2.59 -5.90
N HIS A 259 -2.43 2.26 -7.17
CA HIS A 259 -3.36 2.69 -8.22
C HIS A 259 -4.63 1.83 -8.25
N GLY A 260 -5.75 2.43 -8.66
CA GLY A 260 -7.00 1.70 -8.90
C GLY A 260 -6.97 0.85 -10.18
N PRO A 261 -8.05 0.07 -10.43
CA PRO A 261 -8.13 -0.88 -11.54
C PRO A 261 -8.44 -0.25 -12.90
N ASN A 262 -9.04 0.94 -12.94
CA ASN A 262 -9.55 1.58 -14.16
C ASN A 262 -8.79 2.87 -14.48
N PRO A 263 -7.63 2.81 -15.12
CA PRO A 263 -7.05 3.99 -15.73
C PRO A 263 -7.90 4.42 -16.92
N ARG A 264 -8.50 5.62 -16.83
CA ARG A 264 -9.33 6.18 -17.93
C ARG A 264 -8.58 6.31 -19.27
N PHE A 265 -7.25 6.28 -19.28
CA PHE A 265 -6.41 6.62 -20.43
C PHE A 265 -5.27 5.65 -20.72
N ILE A 266 -5.19 4.51 -20.02
CA ILE A 266 -4.12 3.52 -20.25
C ILE A 266 -4.71 2.34 -21.02
N ARG A 267 -4.08 2.00 -22.15
CA ARG A 267 -4.47 0.83 -22.94
C ARG A 267 -3.91 -0.43 -22.32
N ASP A 268 -4.51 -1.56 -22.63
CA ASP A 268 -3.94 -2.85 -22.25
C ASP A 268 -2.52 -2.99 -22.81
N GLY A 269 -1.62 -3.54 -22.00
CA GLY A 269 -0.18 -3.61 -22.30
C GLY A 269 0.63 -2.34 -22.05
N GLU A 270 0.01 -1.17 -21.81
CA GLU A 270 0.71 0.09 -21.53
C GLU A 270 0.80 0.41 -20.02
N VAL A 271 0.13 -0.37 -19.18
CA VAL A 271 0.11 -0.16 -17.72
C VAL A 271 1.48 -0.48 -17.12
N ASN A 272 1.91 0.36 -16.17
CA ASN A 272 3.14 0.15 -15.43
C ASN A 272 2.91 -0.89 -14.30
N PRO A 273 3.61 -2.04 -14.31
CA PRO A 273 3.43 -3.09 -13.30
C PRO A 273 4.22 -2.84 -12.01
N THR A 274 5.03 -1.78 -11.94
CA THR A 274 6.02 -1.57 -10.88
C THR A 274 5.44 -1.60 -9.47
N SER A 275 4.31 -0.93 -9.24
CA SER A 275 3.64 -0.92 -7.95
C SER A 275 3.19 -2.33 -7.51
N ALA A 276 2.66 -3.14 -8.43
CA ALA A 276 2.28 -4.53 -8.14
C ALA A 276 3.52 -5.42 -7.88
N ILE A 277 4.57 -5.28 -8.69
CA ILE A 277 5.85 -6.01 -8.51
C ILE A 277 6.46 -5.69 -7.14
N LEU A 278 6.52 -4.41 -6.78
CA LEU A 278 7.05 -3.99 -5.49
C LEU A 278 6.12 -4.37 -4.32
N SER A 279 4.82 -4.56 -4.57
CA SER A 279 3.88 -5.11 -3.58
C SER A 279 4.18 -6.59 -3.33
N GLY A 280 4.52 -7.35 -4.37
CA GLY A 280 5.06 -8.71 -4.23
C GLY A 280 6.36 -8.73 -3.41
N ALA A 281 7.28 -7.79 -3.64
CA ALA A 281 8.48 -7.65 -2.82
C ALA A 281 8.16 -7.28 -1.35
N MET A 282 7.14 -6.45 -1.09
CA MET A 282 6.67 -6.16 0.26
C MET A 282 6.07 -7.41 0.94
N ALA A 283 5.35 -8.25 0.19
CA ALA A 283 4.84 -9.52 0.71
C ALA A 283 5.99 -10.46 1.11
N LEU A 284 7.05 -10.55 0.30
CA LEU A 284 8.24 -11.33 0.65
C LEU A 284 8.95 -10.79 1.90
N ASP A 285 9.10 -9.46 2.04
CA ASP A 285 9.65 -8.87 3.27
C ASP A 285 8.81 -9.24 4.50
N TYR A 286 7.47 -9.19 4.38
CA TYR A 286 6.55 -9.57 5.46
C TYR A 286 6.70 -11.03 5.88
N LEU A 287 6.96 -11.92 4.91
CA LEU A 287 7.20 -13.34 5.12
C LEU A 287 8.62 -13.66 5.65
N GLY A 288 9.46 -12.64 5.90
CA GLY A 288 10.85 -12.80 6.35
C GLY A 288 11.83 -13.15 5.23
N MET A 289 11.42 -13.00 3.96
CA MET A 289 12.19 -13.32 2.76
C MET A 289 12.87 -12.08 2.18
N SER A 290 13.59 -11.34 3.05
CA SER A 290 14.18 -10.04 2.69
C SER A 290 15.24 -10.11 1.60
N THR A 291 15.91 -11.26 1.44
CA THR A 291 16.90 -11.45 0.39
C THR A 291 16.23 -11.49 -0.99
N GLU A 292 15.13 -12.25 -1.11
CA GLU A 292 14.34 -12.36 -2.34
C GLU A 292 13.65 -11.03 -2.66
N ALA A 293 13.09 -10.37 -1.64
CA ALA A 293 12.49 -9.04 -1.79
C ALA A 293 13.51 -8.00 -2.29
N GLU A 294 14.74 -8.01 -1.78
CA GLU A 294 15.78 -7.08 -2.22
C GLU A 294 16.27 -7.36 -3.63
N LYS A 295 16.29 -8.62 -4.07
CA LYS A 295 16.58 -8.95 -5.48
C LYS A 295 15.58 -8.27 -6.43
N ILE A 296 14.28 -8.37 -6.13
CA ILE A 296 13.23 -7.70 -6.93
C ILE A 296 13.44 -6.19 -6.92
N ARG A 297 13.57 -5.57 -5.74
CA ARG A 297 13.76 -4.11 -5.61
C ARG A 297 14.98 -3.62 -6.38
N ARG A 298 16.11 -4.34 -6.28
CA ARG A 298 17.35 -3.99 -6.98
C ARG A 298 17.16 -4.07 -8.49
N ALA A 299 16.58 -5.16 -9.00
CA ALA A 299 16.37 -5.31 -10.43
C ALA A 299 15.44 -4.24 -11.00
N VAL A 300 14.34 -3.91 -10.29
CA VAL A 300 13.48 -2.78 -10.66
C VAL A 300 14.28 -1.48 -10.73
N ARG A 301 15.08 -1.15 -9.70
CA ARG A 301 15.93 0.07 -9.72
C ARG A 301 16.92 0.07 -10.89
N ASP A 302 17.54 -1.07 -11.19
CA ASP A 302 18.51 -1.20 -12.28
C ASP A 302 17.84 -1.04 -13.66
N VAL A 303 16.64 -1.58 -13.86
CA VAL A 303 15.82 -1.39 -15.06
C VAL A 303 15.43 0.07 -15.24
N TYR A 304 14.95 0.71 -14.17
CA TYR A 304 14.68 2.15 -14.16
C TYR A 304 15.92 3.01 -14.44
N ALA A 305 17.09 2.61 -13.95
CA ALA A 305 18.35 3.32 -14.19
C ALA A 305 18.84 3.19 -15.65
N LYS A 306 18.54 2.07 -16.32
CA LYS A 306 18.84 1.83 -17.74
C LYS A 306 17.88 2.57 -18.69
N GLY A 307 16.73 3.03 -18.19
CA GLY A 307 15.72 3.75 -18.98
C GLY A 307 14.69 2.85 -19.67
N THR A 308 14.67 1.55 -19.37
CA THR A 308 13.59 0.65 -19.80
C THR A 308 12.40 0.87 -18.88
N VAL A 309 11.59 1.88 -19.21
CA VAL A 309 10.44 2.29 -18.40
C VAL A 309 9.19 2.48 -19.25
N THR A 310 8.04 2.47 -18.60
CA THR A 310 6.72 2.63 -19.21
C THR A 310 6.36 4.11 -19.42
N ARG A 311 5.24 4.35 -20.11
CA ARG A 311 4.85 5.68 -20.61
C ARG A 311 4.58 6.71 -19.52
N ASP A 312 4.03 6.29 -18.39
CA ASP A 312 3.70 7.14 -17.23
C ASP A 312 4.91 7.86 -16.64
N VAL A 313 6.11 7.30 -16.82
CA VAL A 313 7.38 7.87 -16.36
C VAL A 313 8.30 8.29 -17.53
N GLY A 314 7.72 8.48 -18.73
CA GLY A 314 8.41 9.07 -19.88
C GLY A 314 9.10 8.08 -20.82
N GLY A 315 8.88 6.77 -20.66
CA GLY A 315 9.40 5.74 -21.57
C GLY A 315 8.39 5.29 -22.62
N SER A 316 8.67 4.11 -23.20
CA SER A 316 7.84 3.50 -24.25
C SER A 316 7.69 1.99 -24.10
N SER A 317 8.24 1.42 -23.02
CA SER A 317 8.16 -0.03 -22.78
C SER A 317 6.72 -0.43 -22.52
N THR A 318 6.33 -1.57 -23.07
CA THR A 318 5.12 -2.29 -22.67
C THR A 318 5.31 -2.95 -21.30
N ILE A 319 4.22 -3.41 -20.70
CA ILE A 319 4.27 -4.23 -19.49
C ILE A 319 5.19 -5.44 -19.69
N TYR A 320 5.05 -6.16 -20.80
CA TYR A 320 5.81 -7.38 -21.10
C TYR A 320 7.32 -7.10 -21.19
N GLU A 321 7.71 -6.09 -21.97
CA GLU A 321 9.12 -5.69 -22.09
C GLU A 321 9.71 -5.25 -20.75
N PHE A 322 8.91 -4.57 -19.91
CA PHE A 322 9.34 -4.18 -18.58
C PHE A 322 9.52 -5.40 -17.66
N THR A 323 8.56 -6.34 -17.66
CA THR A 323 8.61 -7.59 -16.88
C THR A 323 9.83 -8.42 -17.26
N ASP A 324 10.05 -8.67 -18.55
CA ASP A 324 11.20 -9.40 -19.07
C ASP A 324 12.52 -8.75 -18.65
N ALA A 325 12.62 -7.41 -18.78
CA ALA A 325 13.82 -6.68 -18.39
C ALA A 325 14.14 -6.82 -16.89
N VAL A 326 13.12 -6.87 -16.03
CA VAL A 326 13.30 -7.10 -14.59
C VAL A 326 13.77 -8.53 -14.33
N ILE A 327 13.15 -9.53 -14.96
CA ILE A 327 13.53 -10.94 -14.82
C ILE A 327 14.97 -11.16 -15.28
N ASP A 328 15.33 -10.69 -16.48
CA ASP A 328 16.67 -10.80 -17.04
C ASP A 328 17.72 -10.14 -16.14
N THR A 329 17.38 -8.96 -15.59
CA THR A 329 18.26 -8.24 -14.66
C THR A 329 18.40 -8.98 -13.33
N MET A 330 17.35 -9.67 -12.84
CA MET A 330 17.45 -10.50 -11.63
C MET A 330 18.36 -11.71 -11.86
N ILE A 331 18.22 -12.39 -12.99
CA ILE A 331 18.99 -13.61 -13.31
C ILE A 331 20.46 -13.26 -13.58
N SER A 332 20.73 -12.16 -14.31
CA SER A 332 22.10 -11.74 -14.64
C SER A 332 22.92 -11.29 -13.42
N ASN A 333 22.26 -10.98 -12.31
CA ASN A 333 22.87 -10.57 -11.04
C ASN A 333 23.04 -11.76 -10.05
N MET A 334 22.74 -12.99 -10.46
CA MET A 334 22.98 -14.23 -9.70
C MET A 334 24.37 -14.78 -9.94
#